data_AF-R7WC25-F1
#
_entry.id   AF-R7WC25-F1
#
_cell.length_a   1.000
_cell.length_b   1.000
_cell.length_c   1.000
_cell.angle_alpha   90.00
_cell.angle_beta   90.00
_cell.angle_gamma   90.00
#
_symmetry.space_group_name_H-M   'P 1'
#
loop_
_entity.id
_entity.type
_entity.pdbx_description
1 polymer ?
#
loop_
_entity_poly.entity_id
_entity_poly.type
_entity_poly.pdbx_seq_one_letter_code
_entity_poly.pdbx_strand_id
1 'polypeptide(L)'
;MENHRFDTDFVSGIDQDTLFLLLLAAKDLDVQGLLDLACKTVADQMRGKTVEGMRAHFGIVNDYTPEEEAALRRELSWALE
;
A
#
# COMPACT_ATOMS: atom_id res chain seq x y z
N MET A 1 -9.35 22.70 -10.54
CA MET A 1 -10.15 22.11 -9.45
C MET A 1 -10.08 20.61 -9.65
N GLU A 2 -9.24 19.93 -8.88
CA GLU A 2 -9.22 18.47 -8.85
C GLU A 2 -10.61 17.98 -8.47
N ASN A 3 -11.13 17.02 -9.25
CA ASN A 3 -12.49 16.54 -9.06
C ASN A 3 -12.44 15.39 -8.04
N HIS A 4 -12.00 15.68 -6.81
CA HIS A 4 -11.67 14.70 -5.76
C HIS A 4 -12.74 13.64 -5.51
N ARG A 5 -14.02 13.97 -5.74
CA ARG A 5 -15.12 13.00 -5.64
C ARG A 5 -15.01 11.91 -6.71
N PHE A 6 -14.77 12.29 -7.97
CA PHE A 6 -14.59 11.33 -9.05
C PHE A 6 -13.41 10.41 -8.77
N ASP A 7 -12.28 10.96 -8.35
CA ASP A 7 -11.07 10.17 -8.07
C ASP A 7 -11.30 9.15 -6.96
N THR A 8 -12.00 9.58 -5.89
CA THR A 8 -12.36 8.71 -4.76
C THR A 8 -13.32 7.60 -5.20
N ASP A 9 -14.38 7.96 -5.93
CA ASP A 9 -15.37 7.00 -6.41
C ASP A 9 -14.73 5.99 -7.36
N PHE A 10 -13.86 6.46 -8.27
CA PHE A 10 -13.15 5.66 -9.24
C PHE A 10 -12.29 4.57 -8.58
N VAL A 11 -11.46 4.93 -7.60
CA VAL A 11 -10.59 3.95 -6.92
C VAL A 11 -11.33 3.08 -5.90
N SER A 12 -12.45 3.56 -5.33
CA SER A 12 -13.19 2.82 -4.29
C SER A 12 -13.80 1.50 -4.78
N GLY A 13 -14.13 1.41 -6.06
CA GLY A 13 -14.74 0.22 -6.67
C GLY A 13 -13.74 -0.75 -7.31
N ILE A 14 -12.45 -0.44 -7.23
CA ILE A 14 -11.38 -1.22 -7.87
C ILE A 14 -10.81 -2.21 -6.86
N ASP A 15 -10.69 -3.47 -7.25
CA ASP A 15 -10.03 -4.49 -6.43
C ASP A 15 -8.50 -4.29 -6.40
N GLN A 16 -7.83 -4.94 -5.44
CA GLN A 16 -6.41 -4.72 -5.19
C GLN A 16 -5.52 -5.06 -6.41
N ASP A 17 -5.83 -6.15 -7.12
CA ASP A 17 -5.03 -6.61 -8.27
C ASP A 17 -5.16 -5.60 -9.42
N THR A 18 -6.38 -5.15 -9.69
CA THR A 18 -6.65 -4.12 -10.70
C THR A 18 -5.99 -2.79 -10.33
N LEU A 19 -5.96 -2.41 -9.04
CA LEU A 19 -5.27 -1.19 -8.57
C LEU A 19 -3.76 -1.26 -8.84
N PHE A 20 -3.13 -2.41 -8.64
CA PHE A 20 -1.70 -2.58 -8.95
C PHE A 20 -1.42 -2.56 -10.46
N LEU A 21 -2.28 -3.19 -11.27
CA LEU A 21 -2.18 -3.11 -12.73
C LEU A 21 -2.34 -1.67 -13.23
N LEU A 22 -3.27 -0.92 -12.64
CA LEU A 22 -3.48 0.50 -12.94
C LEU A 22 -2.25 1.33 -12.61
N LEU A 23 -1.62 1.08 -11.46
CA LEU A 23 -0.38 1.75 -11.05
C LEU A 23 0.75 1.47 -12.06
N LEU A 24 0.93 0.22 -12.49
CA LEU A 24 1.93 -0.16 -13.48
C LEU A 24 1.65 0.50 -14.84
N ALA A 25 0.40 0.43 -15.32
CA ALA A 25 0.00 1.04 -16.59
C ALA A 25 0.16 2.57 -16.58
N ALA A 26 -0.22 3.24 -15.49
CA ALA A 26 -0.07 4.68 -15.33
C ALA A 26 1.40 5.11 -15.38
N LYS A 27 2.29 4.34 -14.74
CA LYS A 27 3.74 4.54 -14.81
C LYS A 27 4.27 4.36 -16.24
N ASP A 28 3.91 3.25 -16.90
CA ASP A 28 4.45 2.92 -18.22
C ASP A 28 3.94 3.87 -19.33
N LEU A 29 2.73 4.42 -19.16
CA LEU A 29 2.13 5.40 -20.06
C LEU A 29 2.43 6.86 -19.68
N ASP A 30 3.22 7.08 -18.62
CA ASP A 30 3.59 8.40 -18.08
C ASP A 30 2.39 9.31 -17.71
N VAL A 31 1.34 8.71 -17.15
CA VAL A 31 0.13 9.41 -16.69
C VAL A 31 0.26 9.75 -15.21
N GLN A 32 1.01 10.82 -14.91
CA GLN A 32 1.39 11.19 -13.54
C GLN A 32 0.21 11.33 -12.56
N GLY A 33 -0.89 12.00 -12.96
CA GLY A 33 -2.04 12.17 -12.06
C GLY A 33 -2.71 10.86 -11.64
N LEU A 34 -2.72 9.86 -12.52
CA LEU A 34 -3.26 8.54 -12.23
C LEU A 34 -2.29 7.71 -11.37
N LEU A 35 -0.98 7.86 -11.63
CA LEU A 35 0.06 7.25 -10.81
C LEU A 35 0.00 7.78 -9.37
N ASP A 36 -0.11 9.10 -9.20
CA ASP A 36 -0.22 9.75 -7.89
C ASP A 36 -1.46 9.30 -7.14
N LEU A 37 -2.62 9.25 -7.83
CA LEU A 37 -3.87 8.78 -7.24
C LEU A 37 -3.77 7.33 -6.76
N ALA A 38 -3.24 6.43 -7.60
CA ALA A 38 -3.08 5.02 -7.22
C ALA A 38 -2.07 4.84 -6.08
N CYS A 39 -0.93 5.54 -6.13
CA CYS A 39 0.07 5.53 -5.06
C CYS A 39 -0.51 6.02 -3.74
N LYS A 40 -1.29 7.11 -3.77
CA LYS A 40 -1.95 7.65 -2.58
C LYS A 40 -2.96 6.67 -2.00
N THR A 41 -3.79 6.04 -2.82
CA THR A 41 -4.75 5.03 -2.36
C THR A 41 -4.05 3.88 -1.66
N VAL A 42 -2.97 3.34 -2.24
CA VAL A 42 -2.17 2.27 -1.60
C VAL A 42 -1.54 2.78 -0.30
N ALA A 43 -0.95 3.97 -0.28
CA ALA A 43 -0.36 4.54 0.93
C ALA A 43 -1.39 4.73 2.06
N ASP A 44 -2.62 5.15 1.73
CA ASP A 44 -3.71 5.30 2.69
C ASP A 44 -4.23 3.94 3.18
N GLN A 45 -4.19 2.88 2.36
CA GLN A 45 -4.40 1.51 2.82
C GLN A 45 -3.31 1.07 3.83
N MET A 46 -2.08 1.53 3.71
CA MET A 46 -0.99 1.16 4.62
C MET A 46 -1.03 1.91 5.96
N ARG A 47 -1.58 3.13 5.96
CA ARG A 47 -1.56 4.04 7.10
C ARG A 47 -2.21 3.42 8.34
N GLY A 48 -1.47 3.43 9.45
CA GLY A 48 -1.96 3.02 10.78
C GLY A 48 -2.16 1.52 10.98
N LYS A 49 -1.77 0.68 10.01
CA LYS A 49 -1.76 -0.79 10.19
C LYS A 49 -0.48 -1.25 10.87
N THR A 50 -0.59 -2.26 11.73
CA THR A 50 0.59 -2.96 12.27
C THR A 50 1.26 -3.79 11.18
N VAL A 51 2.48 -4.27 11.42
CA VAL A 51 3.20 -5.14 10.48
C VAL A 51 2.39 -6.40 10.14
N GLU A 52 1.74 -7.01 11.12
CA GLU A 52 0.88 -8.18 10.93
C GLU A 52 -0.38 -7.83 10.14
N GLY A 53 -1.02 -6.69 10.45
CA GLY A 53 -2.19 -6.21 9.72
C GLY A 53 -1.87 -5.89 8.26
N MET A 54 -0.69 -5.32 8.01
CA MET A 54 -0.16 -5.06 6.68
C MET A 54 0.06 -6.35 5.90
N ARG A 55 0.74 -7.33 6.50
CA ARG A 55 0.97 -8.64 5.89
C ARG A 55 -0.34 -9.33 5.53
N ALA A 56 -1.30 -9.36 6.45
CA ALA A 56 -2.62 -9.94 6.20
C ALA A 56 -3.39 -9.21 5.08
N HIS A 57 -3.34 -7.87 5.05
CA HIS A 57 -4.06 -7.07 4.05
C HIS A 57 -3.55 -7.30 2.64
N PHE A 58 -2.22 -7.37 2.46
CA PHE A 58 -1.58 -7.57 1.16
C PHE A 58 -1.31 -9.05 0.83
N GLY A 59 -1.76 -9.99 1.67
CA GLY A 59 -1.53 -11.43 1.47
C GLY A 59 -0.05 -11.83 1.52
N ILE A 60 0.77 -11.08 2.26
CA ILE A 60 2.22 -11.30 2.37
C ILE A 60 2.48 -12.35 3.46
N VAL A 61 3.15 -13.44 3.08
CA VAL A 61 3.62 -14.47 4.01
C VAL A 61 4.86 -13.96 4.73
N ASN A 62 4.91 -14.11 6.06
CA ASN A 62 6.12 -13.83 6.83
C ASN A 62 7.17 -14.90 6.55
N ASP A 63 8.29 -14.49 5.97
CA ASP A 63 9.42 -15.34 5.56
C ASP A 63 10.61 -15.27 6.52
N TYR A 64 10.53 -14.45 7.58
CA TYR A 64 11.55 -14.39 8.62
C TYR A 64 11.47 -15.59 9.56
N THR A 65 12.64 -16.05 10.02
CA THR A 65 12.73 -16.91 11.19
C THR A 65 12.29 -16.16 12.47
N PRO A 66 11.84 -16.87 13.52
CA PRO A 66 11.48 -16.22 14.78
C PRO A 66 12.61 -15.36 15.37
N GLU A 67 13.86 -15.79 15.21
CA GLU A 67 15.04 -15.09 15.68
C GLU A 67 15.30 -13.80 14.90
N GLU A 68 15.19 -13.84 13.57
CA GLU A 68 15.34 -12.66 12.70
C GLU A 68 14.23 -11.63 12.98
N GLU A 69 12.98 -12.08 13.11
CA GLU A 69 11.86 -11.19 13.44
C GLU A 69 12.03 -10.56 14.82
N ALA A 70 12.50 -11.31 15.82
CA ALA A 70 12.77 -10.76 17.14
C ALA A 70 13.91 -9.74 17.13
N ALA A 71 14.97 -9.97 16.35
CA ALA A 71 16.05 -9.00 16.16
C ALA A 71 15.55 -7.72 15.50
N LEU A 72 14.79 -7.84 14.40
CA LEU A 72 14.20 -6.70 13.69
C LEU A 72 13.24 -5.90 14.58
N ARG A 73 12.39 -6.56 15.37
CA ARG A 73 11.50 -5.85 16.32
C ARG A 73 12.26 -5.10 17.40
N ARG A 74 13.41 -5.61 17.83
CA ARG A 74 14.26 -4.96 18.83
C ARG A 74 15.01 -3.77 18.22
N GLU A 75 15.47 -3.87 16.97
CA GLU A 75 16.15 -2.78 16.24
C GLU A 75 15.18 -1.67 15.80
N LEU A 76 13.97 -2.04 15.37
CA LEU A 76 12.94 -1.13 14.87
C LEU A 76 11.94 -0.70 15.95
N SER A 77 12.24 -0.93 17.23
CA SER A 77 11.30 -0.68 18.33
C SER A 77 10.78 0.77 18.33
N TRP A 78 11.64 1.74 18.00
CA TRP A 78 11.30 3.17 17.91
C TRP A 78 10.22 3.50 16.86
N ALA A 79 10.06 2.67 15.83
CA ALA A 79 9.10 2.86 14.74
C ALA A 79 7.84 2.00 14.91
N LEU A 80 7.86 1.05 15.85
CA LEU A 80 6.77 0.11 16.15
C LEU A 80 6.00 0.49 17.43
N GLU A 81 6.40 1.58 18.11
CA GLU A 81 5.67 2.26 19.18
C GLU A 81 4.41 2.98 18.67
#